data_AF-A0A1B6MCS3-F1
#
_entry.id   AF-A0A1B6MCS3-F1
#
_cell.length_a   1.000
_cell.length_b   1.000
_cell.length_c   1.000
_cell.angle_alpha   90.00
_cell.angle_beta   90.00
_cell.angle_gamma   90.00
#
_symmetry.space_group_name_H-M   'P 1'
#
loop_
_entity.id
_entity.type
_entity.pdbx_description
1 polymer ?
#
loop_
_entity_poly.entity_id
_entity_poly.type
_entity_poly.pdbx_seq_one_letter_code
_entity_poly.pdbx_strand_id
1 'polypeptide(L)'
;LPKLDSHYCRKSTKKLYLEPEWQSKAQLFRQYKDFCKSKNKENLETSIFTFHTVFDECNLALFSPKKDQCDTCCAHKFGNLSEEEYQKHIERKEKAREEKDYDKANTDEKN
;
A
#
# COMPACT_ATOMS: atom_id res chain seq x y z
N LEU A 1 11.16 13.91 8.61
CA LEU A 1 10.31 13.14 7.68
C LEU A 1 8.91 13.73 7.75
N PRO A 2 8.33 14.17 6.63
CA PRO A 2 6.98 14.70 6.59
C PRO A 2 5.98 13.60 7.01
N LYS A 3 5.02 14.00 7.85
CA LYS A 3 4.02 13.09 8.43
C LYS A 3 2.66 13.49 7.87
N LEU A 4 1.82 12.51 7.59
CA LEU A 4 0.43 12.75 7.28
C LEU A 4 -0.32 13.28 8.51
N ASP A 5 -1.30 14.13 8.24
CA ASP A 5 -2.22 14.61 9.26
C ASP A 5 -2.99 13.46 9.92
N SER A 6 -3.38 13.68 11.18
CA SER A 6 -4.06 12.68 11.99
C SER A 6 -5.39 12.20 11.40
N HIS A 7 -6.05 12.99 10.54
CA HIS A 7 -7.31 12.56 9.90
C HIS A 7 -7.13 11.46 8.86
N TYR A 8 -5.91 11.24 8.37
CA TYR A 8 -5.56 10.07 7.54
C TYR A 8 -5.25 8.83 8.37
N CYS A 9 -5.05 8.98 9.68
CA CYS A 9 -4.79 7.89 10.61
C CYS A 9 -6.13 7.30 11.10
N ARG A 10 -6.22 5.97 11.19
CA ARG A 10 -7.41 5.35 11.80
C ARG A 10 -7.48 5.75 13.28
N LYS A 11 -8.67 6.13 13.76
CA LYS A 11 -8.91 6.52 15.17
C LYS A 11 -8.45 5.46 16.18
N SER A 12 -8.44 4.18 15.78
CA SER A 12 -8.03 3.05 16.63
C SER A 12 -6.52 2.82 16.71
N THR A 13 -5.69 3.53 15.93
CA THR A 13 -4.24 3.37 15.98
C THR A 13 -3.53 4.66 16.37
N LYS A 14 -2.46 4.54 17.15
CA LYS A 14 -1.54 5.64 17.48
C LYS A 14 -0.39 5.78 16.45
N LYS A 15 -0.43 5.02 15.36
CA LYS A 15 0.64 4.92 14.37
C LYS A 15 0.80 6.22 13.60
N LEU A 16 2.04 6.65 13.42
CA LEU A 16 2.39 7.85 12.67
C LEU A 16 2.72 7.47 11.23
N TYR A 17 1.88 7.90 10.28
CA TYR A 17 2.09 7.60 8.88
C TYR A 17 2.95 8.67 8.22
N LEU A 18 4.01 8.24 7.54
CA LEU A 18 4.78 9.09 6.65
C LEU A 18 4.01 9.33 5.36
N GLU A 19 4.25 10.47 4.73
CA GLU A 19 3.73 10.76 3.39
C GLU A 19 4.14 9.68 2.38
N PRO A 20 3.32 9.42 1.34
CA PRO A 20 3.52 8.33 0.38
C PRO A 20 4.66 8.58 -0.62
N GLU A 21 5.75 9.22 -0.20
CA GLU A 21 6.97 9.41 -0.98
C GLU A 21 7.75 8.09 -1.15
N TRP A 22 7.61 7.15 -0.20
CA TRP A 22 8.30 5.86 -0.21
C TRP A 22 7.33 4.69 -0.12
N GLN A 23 7.53 3.70 -0.98
CA GLN A 23 6.71 2.49 -1.06
C GLN A 23 7.22 1.37 -0.13
N SER A 24 8.45 1.46 0.36
CA SER A 24 9.04 0.44 1.26
C SER A 24 10.08 1.03 2.22
N LYS A 25 10.27 0.37 3.37
CA LYS A 25 11.32 0.75 4.35
C LYS A 25 12.72 0.70 3.71
N ALA A 26 12.93 -0.21 2.77
CA ALA A 26 14.20 -0.30 2.01
C ALA A 26 14.43 0.92 1.10
N GLN A 27 13.39 1.45 0.45
CA GLN A 27 13.50 2.71 -0.32
C GLN A 27 13.83 3.89 0.60
N LEU A 28 13.13 4.00 1.73
CA LEU A 28 13.40 5.03 2.73
C LEU A 28 14.83 4.91 3.29
N PHE A 29 15.31 3.69 3.53
CA PHE A 29 16.68 3.45 3.99
C PHE A 29 17.73 3.90 2.96
N ARG A 30 17.50 3.69 1.66
CA ARG A 30 18.40 4.23 0.62
C ARG A 30 18.49 5.75 0.69
N GLN A 31 17.35 6.42 0.83
CA GLN A 31 17.34 7.88 1.00
C GLN A 31 18.01 8.34 2.29
N TYR A 32 17.90 7.57 3.37
CA TYR A 32 18.67 7.81 4.59
C TYR A 32 20.18 7.73 4.33
N LYS A 33 20.65 6.73 3.58
CA LYS A 33 22.08 6.63 3.21
C LYS A 33 22.53 7.80 2.37
N ASP A 34 21.76 8.17 1.36
CA ASP A 34 22.08 9.30 0.48
C ASP A 34 22.12 10.62 1.28
N PHE A 35 21.20 10.79 2.23
CA PHE A 35 21.23 11.90 3.18
C PHE A 35 22.51 11.90 4.03
N CYS A 36 22.91 10.77 4.61
CA CYS A 36 24.14 10.66 5.38
C CYS A 36 25.38 11.05 4.56
N LYS A 37 25.48 10.58 3.31
CA LYS A 37 26.56 10.97 2.38
C LYS A 37 26.55 12.46 2.10
N SER A 38 25.39 13.02 1.74
CA SER A 38 25.25 14.46 1.43
C SER A 38 25.62 15.39 2.60
N LYS A 39 25.55 14.88 3.83
CA LYS A 39 25.87 15.62 5.06
C LYS A 39 27.26 15.29 5.62
N ASN A 40 28.08 14.51 4.91
CA ASN A 40 29.37 13.99 5.39
C ASN A 40 29.24 13.26 6.75
N LYS A 41 28.12 12.56 6.94
CA LYS A 41 27.77 11.79 8.14
C LYS A 41 27.83 10.28 7.88
N GLU A 42 28.73 9.84 7.02
CA GLU A 42 28.88 8.42 6.66
C GLU A 42 29.20 7.55 7.88
N ASN A 43 29.89 8.10 8.88
CA ASN A 43 30.15 7.44 10.17
C ASN A 43 28.88 7.16 11.00
N LEU A 44 27.74 7.77 10.65
CA LEU A 44 26.43 7.51 11.28
C LEU A 44 25.57 6.56 10.44
N GLU A 45 26.09 6.04 9.33
CA GLU A 45 25.41 4.99 8.59
C GLU A 45 25.29 3.75 9.49
N THR A 46 24.07 3.24 9.60
CA THR A 46 23.77 2.05 10.40
C THR A 46 23.29 0.92 9.48
N SER A 47 23.21 -0.28 10.03
CA SER A 47 22.66 -1.43 9.31
C SER A 47 21.18 -1.20 8.98
N ILE A 48 20.71 -1.80 7.89
CA ILE A 48 19.28 -1.76 7.53
C ILE A 48 18.40 -2.35 8.66
N PHE A 49 18.93 -3.33 9.39
CA PHE A 49 18.26 -3.95 10.52
C PHE A 49 18.02 -2.94 11.64
N THR A 50 19.08 -2.26 12.09
CA THR A 50 18.99 -1.21 13.12
C THR A 50 18.05 -0.09 12.69
N PHE A 51 18.12 0.33 11.43
CA PHE A 51 17.21 1.34 10.88
C PHE A 51 15.73 0.90 10.95
N HIS A 52 15.43 -0.35 10.58
CA HIS A 52 14.08 -0.90 10.67
C HIS A 52 13.59 -0.98 12.12
N THR A 53 14.44 -1.40 13.06
CA THR A 53 14.11 -1.45 14.48
C THR A 53 13.74 -0.07 15.02
N VAL A 54 14.59 0.93 14.78
CA VAL A 54 14.33 2.31 15.23
C VAL A 54 13.09 2.90 14.56
N PHE A 55 12.84 2.56 13.29
CA PHE A 55 11.61 2.97 12.58
C PHE A 55 10.35 2.44 13.28
N ASP A 56 10.37 1.18 13.69
CA ASP A 56 9.24 0.54 14.39
C ASP A 56 9.08 1.07 15.83
N GLU A 57 10.18 1.32 16.54
CA GLU A 57 10.19 1.94 17.88
C GLU A 57 9.61 3.36 17.87
N CYS A 58 9.84 4.11 16.78
CA CYS A 58 9.23 5.42 16.56
C CYS A 58 7.73 5.35 16.21
N ASN A 59 7.15 4.14 16.16
CA ASN A 59 5.77 3.88 15.78
C ASN A 59 5.41 4.47 14.40
N LEU A 60 6.37 4.44 13.48
CA LEU A 60 6.20 4.93 12.12
C LEU A 60 5.58 3.85 11.22
N ALA A 61 4.87 4.29 10.19
CA ALA A 61 4.46 3.46 9.07
C ALA A 61 4.55 4.23 7.77
N LEU A 62 4.75 3.51 6.67
CA LEU A 62 4.55 4.06 5.34
C LEU A 62 3.06 4.02 5.03
N PHE A 63 2.52 5.14 4.57
CA PHE A 63 1.14 5.17 4.11
C PHE A 63 0.99 4.36 2.83
N SER A 64 0.12 3.36 2.88
CA SER A 64 -0.32 2.62 1.71
C SER A 64 -1.78 2.99 1.49
N PRO A 65 -2.12 3.71 0.41
CA PRO A 65 -3.50 4.01 0.09
C PRO A 65 -4.30 2.71 0.00
N LYS A 66 -5.30 2.55 0.86
CA LYS A 66 -6.25 1.44 0.79
C LYS A 66 -7.46 1.72 -0.09
N LYS A 67 -7.52 2.92 -0.70
CA LYS A 67 -8.61 3.29 -1.61
C LYS A 67 -8.58 2.34 -2.82
N ASP A 68 -9.75 1.92 -3.27
CA ASP A 68 -9.98 1.08 -4.46
C ASP A 68 -9.54 -0.38 -4.37
N GLN A 69 -9.15 -0.88 -3.19
CA GLN A 69 -8.92 -2.31 -2.99
C GLN A 69 -10.23 -3.05 -2.71
N CYS A 70 -10.46 -4.14 -3.43
CA CYS A 70 -11.60 -5.02 -3.17
C CYS A 70 -11.39 -5.79 -1.86
N ASP A 71 -12.31 -5.63 -0.90
CA ASP A 71 -12.24 -6.29 0.41
C ASP A 71 -12.13 -7.82 0.29
N THR A 72 -12.86 -8.44 -0.64
CA THR A 72 -12.81 -9.89 -0.89
C THR A 72 -11.44 -10.34 -1.40
N CYS A 73 -10.84 -9.61 -2.35
CA CYS A 73 -9.49 -9.89 -2.83
C CYS A 73 -8.45 -9.73 -1.71
N CYS A 74 -8.61 -8.71 -0.86
CA CYS A 74 -7.74 -8.50 0.29
C CYS A 74 -7.88 -9.64 1.31
N ALA A 75 -9.11 -10.05 1.63
CA ALA A 75 -9.37 -11.13 2.59
C ALA A 75 -8.69 -12.43 2.16
N HIS A 76 -8.81 -12.82 0.89
CA HIS A 76 -8.13 -13.99 0.33
C HIS A 76 -6.61 -13.88 0.39
N LYS A 77 -6.04 -12.74 -0.04
CA LYS A 77 -4.60 -12.49 0.02
C LYS A 77 -4.01 -12.64 1.44
N PHE A 78 -4.78 -12.29 2.46
CA PHE A 78 -4.37 -12.41 3.86
C PHE A 78 -4.82 -13.71 4.53
N GLY A 79 -5.34 -14.68 3.77
CA GLY A 79 -5.74 -16.00 4.28
C GLY A 79 -7.01 -15.99 5.13
N ASN A 80 -7.82 -14.94 5.05
CA ASN A 80 -9.09 -14.79 5.79
C ASN A 80 -10.32 -15.22 4.98
N LEU A 81 -10.14 -15.74 3.76
CA LEU A 81 -11.21 -16.17 2.86
C LEU A 81 -10.80 -17.48 2.20
N SER A 82 -11.74 -18.41 2.03
CA SER A 82 -11.45 -19.69 1.37
C SER A 82 -11.18 -19.50 -0.13
N GLU A 83 -10.49 -20.47 -0.74
CA GLU A 83 -10.25 -20.47 -2.19
C GLU A 83 -11.57 -20.55 -2.95
N GLU A 84 -12.52 -21.37 -2.50
CA GLU A 84 -13.83 -21.54 -3.14
C GLU A 84 -14.64 -20.23 -3.14
N GLU A 85 -14.60 -19.48 -2.03
CA GLU A 85 -15.27 -18.18 -1.93
C GLU A 85 -14.60 -17.13 -2.83
N TYR A 86 -13.27 -17.17 -2.94
CA TYR A 86 -12.52 -16.29 -3.82
C TYR A 86 -12.80 -16.57 -5.30
N GLN A 87 -12.86 -17.85 -5.72
CA GLN A 87 -13.17 -18.21 -7.10
C GLN A 87 -14.56 -17.72 -7.52
N LYS A 88 -15.58 -17.89 -6.67
CA LYS A 88 -16.92 -17.33 -6.92
C LYS A 88 -16.91 -15.80 -7.08
N HIS A 89 -16.06 -15.10 -6.34
CA HIS A 89 -15.89 -13.66 -6.50
C HIS A 89 -15.27 -13.31 -7.86
N ILE A 90 -14.26 -14.04 -8.31
CA ILE A 90 -13.62 -13.85 -9.61
C ILE A 90 -14.60 -14.11 -10.76
N GLU A 91 -15.35 -15.22 -10.72
CA GLU A 91 -16.35 -15.53 -11.75
C GLU A 91 -17.39 -14.42 -11.90
N ARG A 92 -17.92 -13.89 -10.79
CA ARG A 92 -18.89 -12.78 -10.82
C ARG A 92 -18.30 -11.50 -11.42
N LYS A 93 -17.04 -11.24 -11.11
CA LYS A 93 -16.31 -10.07 -11.60
C LYS A 93 -16.04 -10.16 -13.10
N GLU A 94 -15.76 -11.34 -13.62
CA GLU A 94 -15.59 -11.59 -15.06
C GLU A 94 -16.91 -11.42 -15.80
N LYS A 95 -18.00 -12.06 -15.33
CA LYS A 95 -19.34 -11.90 -15.92
C LYS A 95 -19.77 -10.44 -16.02
N ALA A 96 -19.60 -9.67 -14.94
CA ALA A 96 -19.95 -8.25 -14.95
C ALA A 96 -19.11 -7.41 -15.94
N ARG A 97 -17.88 -7.83 -16.25
CA ARG A 97 -17.03 -7.18 -17.25
C ARG A 97 -17.46 -7.56 -18.66
N GLU A 98 -17.75 -8.83 -18.89
CA GLU A 98 -18.27 -9.34 -20.16
C GLU A 98 -19.59 -8.64 -20.53
N GLU A 99 -20.54 -8.54 -19.59
CA GLU A 99 -21.80 -7.81 -19.78
C GLU A 99 -21.56 -6.34 -20.12
N LYS A 100 -20.66 -5.66 -19.40
CA LYS A 100 -20.31 -4.27 -19.67
C LYS A 100 -19.69 -4.07 -21.06
N ASP A 101 -18.82 -4.98 -21.48
CA ASP A 101 -18.16 -4.89 -22.79
C ASP A 101 -19.13 -5.22 -23.92
N TYR A 102 -20.07 -6.15 -23.69
CA TYR A 102 -21.21 -6.38 -24.58
C TYR A 102 -22.09 -5.13 -24.71
N ASP A 103 -22.44 -4.49 -23.59
CA ASP A 103 -23.25 -3.26 -23.60
C ASP A 103 -22.59 -2.16 -24.41
N LYS A 104 -21.29 -1.90 -24.19
CA LYS A 104 -20.54 -0.91 -24.98
C LYS A 104 -20.58 -1.21 -26.48
N ALA A 105 -20.27 -2.44 -26.87
CA ALA A 105 -20.25 -2.84 -28.28
C ALA A 105 -21.61 -2.63 -28.96
N ASN A 106 -22.71 -2.98 -28.29
CA ASN A 106 -24.06 -2.79 -28.83
C ASN A 106 -24.54 -1.32 -28.80
N THR A 107 -23.92 -0.47 -27.98
CA THR A 107 -24.24 0.96 -27.94
C THR A 107 -23.60 1.71 -29.11
N ASP A 108 -22.41 1.27 -29.56
CA ASP A 108 -21.69 1.87 -30.68
C ASP A 108 -22.26 1.48 -32.05
N GLU A 109 -22.97 0.35 -32.18
CA GLU A 109 -23.62 -0.08 -33.44
C GLU A 109 -24.92 0.69 -33.78
N LYS A 110 -25.43 1.53 -32.88
CA LYS A 110 -26.72 2.24 -33.05
C LYS A 110 -26.60 3.74 -33.38
N ASN A 111 -25.40 4.25 -33.67
CA ASN A 111 -25.18 5.64 -34.08
C ASN A 111 -24.74 5.77 -35.53
#